data_AF-A0A8H7BLN8-F1
#
_entry.id   AF-A0A8H7BLN8-F1
#
_cell.length_a   1.000
_cell.length_b   1.000
_cell.length_c   1.000
_cell.angle_alpha   90.00
_cell.angle_beta   90.00
_cell.angle_gamma   90.00
#
_symmetry.space_group_name_H-M   'P 1'
#
loop_
_entity.id
_entity.type
_entity.pdbx_description
1 polymer ?
#
loop_
_entity_poly.entity_id
_entity_poly.type
_entity_poly.pdbx_seq_one_letter_code
_entity_poly.pdbx_strand_id
1 'polypeptide(L)'
;MAGPSVSCLYPYPLQVMNEDQTQRSAWPEPPAYYKRYTAENVEKLREAKKTGIYPDDLVVAPPLPPDHLRSLEPPSPPTDQYQVFDQTWEVHDHLRTLTEQGVPQFFPSGPIDRIQELKKLNRVLIVQFLDLLNVLVHEPEAFGQRIERISYIFINMHHILNEYRPHQARETLRLLMENQLTRKRQQAAELRRKSAEMMAALKVFAEEVGSDAMRQSEPMEGVQ
;
A
#
# COMPACT_ATOMS: atom_id res chain seq x y z
N MET A 1 -35.50 15.20 8.70
CA MET A 1 -34.43 16.09 9.21
C MET A 1 -33.24 15.90 8.30
N ALA A 2 -33.12 16.78 7.29
CA ALA A 2 -32.06 16.74 6.30
C ALA A 2 -30.84 17.49 6.87
N GLY A 3 -29.71 16.78 7.01
CA GLY A 3 -28.44 17.39 7.37
C GLY A 3 -27.88 18.21 6.21
N PRO A 4 -27.14 19.30 6.47
CA PRO A 4 -26.56 20.10 5.40
C PRO A 4 -25.47 19.28 4.70
N SER A 5 -25.73 18.91 3.44
CA SER A 5 -24.72 18.46 2.50
C SER A 5 -23.75 19.64 2.30
N VAL A 6 -22.61 19.59 2.96
CA VAL A 6 -21.51 20.52 2.68
C VAL A 6 -20.84 19.99 1.41
N SER A 7 -21.44 20.33 0.27
CA SER A 7 -20.74 20.28 -1.00
C SER A 7 -19.58 21.27 -0.90
N CYS A 8 -18.40 20.77 -0.53
CA CYS A 8 -17.14 21.48 -0.72
C CYS A 8 -16.83 21.55 -2.22
N LEU A 9 -17.68 22.22 -2.98
CA LEU A 9 -17.29 22.91 -4.19
C LEU A 9 -16.53 24.14 -3.72
N TYR A 10 -15.30 23.98 -3.27
CA TYR A 10 -14.35 25.08 -3.39
C TYR A 10 -14.12 25.22 -4.89
N PRO A 11 -14.63 26.28 -5.55
CA PRO A 11 -14.18 26.55 -6.90
C PRO A 11 -12.67 26.68 -6.80
N TYR A 12 -11.93 25.80 -7.47
CA TYR A 12 -10.52 26.01 -7.71
C TYR A 12 -10.42 27.45 -8.22
N PRO A 13 -9.75 28.37 -7.50
CA PRO A 13 -9.49 29.67 -8.08
C PRO A 13 -8.72 29.36 -9.36
N LEU A 14 -9.29 29.80 -10.49
CA LEU A 14 -8.67 29.75 -11.80
C LEU A 14 -7.19 29.98 -11.58
N GLN A 15 -6.38 28.96 -11.85
CA GLN A 15 -4.94 29.12 -11.90
C GLN A 15 -4.75 30.40 -12.72
N VAL A 16 -4.11 31.40 -12.12
CA VAL A 16 -3.58 32.52 -12.90
C VAL A 16 -2.54 31.85 -13.78
N MET A 17 -3.00 31.33 -14.91
CA MET A 17 -2.23 30.67 -15.92
C MET A 17 -1.35 31.77 -16.48
N ASN A 18 -0.08 31.80 -16.09
CA ASN A 18 0.91 32.53 -16.84
C ASN A 18 1.08 31.79 -18.17
N GLU A 19 0.24 32.13 -19.15
CA GLU A 19 0.18 31.51 -20.48
C GLU A 19 1.56 31.47 -21.17
N ASP A 20 2.44 32.44 -20.86
CA ASP A 20 3.79 32.57 -21.42
C ASP A 20 4.81 31.51 -20.97
N GLN A 21 4.61 30.84 -19.82
CA GLN A 21 5.59 29.87 -19.28
C GLN A 21 5.29 28.42 -19.66
N THR A 22 4.03 28.12 -19.98
CA THR A 22 3.55 26.80 -20.43
C THR A 22 4.22 26.30 -21.72
N GLN A 23 4.89 27.16 -22.47
CA GLN A 23 5.58 26.79 -23.71
C GLN A 23 7.00 26.23 -23.51
N ARG A 24 7.58 26.27 -22.29
CA ARG A 24 8.99 25.89 -22.05
C ARG A 24 9.19 24.62 -21.22
N SER A 25 8.16 24.12 -20.54
CA SER A 25 8.23 22.94 -19.67
C SER A 25 7.22 21.88 -20.11
N ALA A 26 7.64 20.62 -20.15
CA ALA A 26 6.77 19.48 -20.41
C ALA A 26 5.86 19.10 -19.22
N TRP A 27 6.08 19.71 -18.05
CA TRP A 27 5.36 19.41 -16.81
C TRP A 27 4.65 20.65 -16.28
N PRO A 28 3.43 20.50 -15.72
CA PRO A 28 2.72 21.60 -15.09
C PRO A 28 3.53 22.12 -13.89
N GLU A 29 3.46 23.43 -13.65
CA GLU A 29 4.06 24.00 -12.45
C GLU A 29 3.42 23.42 -11.19
N PRO A 30 4.19 23.28 -10.09
CA PRO A 30 3.62 22.87 -8.83
C PRO A 30 2.50 23.84 -8.41
N PRO A 31 1.45 23.34 -7.73
CA PRO A 31 0.31 24.17 -7.34
C PRO A 31 0.73 25.37 -6.49
N ALA A 32 0.23 26.57 -6.84
CA ALA A 32 0.74 27.82 -6.30
C ALA A 32 0.67 27.96 -4.75
N TYR A 33 -0.19 27.18 -4.07
CA TYR A 33 -0.29 27.15 -2.61
C TYR A 33 1.03 26.82 -1.89
N TYR A 34 2.00 26.16 -2.55
CA TYR A 34 3.30 25.85 -1.94
C TYR A 34 4.02 27.12 -1.43
N LYS A 35 3.80 28.27 -2.09
CA LYS A 35 4.41 29.55 -1.72
C LYS A 35 3.93 30.08 -0.35
N ARG A 36 2.83 29.54 0.18
CA ARG A 36 2.28 29.93 1.49
C ARG A 36 3.01 29.24 2.66
N TYR A 37 3.80 28.20 2.41
CA TYR A 37 4.59 27.48 3.42
C TYR A 37 5.90 28.23 3.76
N THR A 38 5.78 29.41 4.37
CA THR A 38 6.93 30.16 4.91
C THR A 38 7.22 29.74 6.35
N ALA A 39 8.44 29.96 6.83
CA ALA A 39 8.83 29.62 8.21
C ALA A 39 7.94 30.31 9.25
N GLU A 40 7.53 31.55 8.99
CA GLU A 40 6.62 32.31 9.86
C GLU A 40 5.21 31.70 9.90
N ASN A 41 4.64 31.35 8.73
CA ASN A 41 3.30 30.79 8.64
C ASN A 41 3.22 29.39 9.26
N VAL A 42 4.29 28.61 9.14
CA VAL A 42 4.40 27.27 9.76
C VAL A 42 4.49 27.38 11.28
N GLU A 43 5.19 28.37 11.82
CA GLU A 43 5.26 28.57 13.27
C GLU A 43 3.90 29.02 13.83
N LYS A 44 3.21 29.95 13.15
CA LYS A 44 1.82 30.34 13.49
C LYS A 44 0.87 29.14 13.48
N LEU A 45 1.00 28.26 12.48
CA LEU A 45 0.24 27.01 12.43
C LEU A 45 0.57 26.09 13.62
N ARG A 46 1.84 26.01 14.03
CA ARG A 46 2.28 25.21 15.18
C ARG A 46 1.71 25.74 16.49
N GLU A 47 1.65 27.05 16.66
CA GLU A 47 1.05 27.70 17.83
C GLU A 47 -0.47 27.53 17.88
N ALA A 48 -1.15 27.72 16.74
CA ALA A 48 -2.58 27.46 16.59
C ALA A 48 -2.95 26.00 16.93
N LYS A 49 -2.13 25.04 16.49
CA LYS A 49 -2.30 23.61 16.83
C LYS A 49 -2.15 23.33 18.33
N LYS A 50 -1.25 24.01 19.03
CA LYS A 50 -1.06 23.85 20.48
C LYS A 50 -2.20 24.45 21.29
N THR A 51 -2.73 25.59 20.84
CA THR A 51 -3.78 26.34 21.54
C THR A 51 -5.19 25.84 21.20
N GLY A 52 -5.36 25.12 20.08
CA GLY A 52 -6.65 24.63 19.60
C GLY A 52 -7.56 25.74 19.05
N ILE A 53 -7.05 26.96 18.95
CA ILE A 53 -7.75 28.14 18.44
C ILE A 53 -6.98 28.59 17.20
N TYR A 54 -7.63 28.54 16.04
CA TYR A 54 -7.07 29.07 14.81
C TYR A 54 -7.41 30.57 14.76
N PRO A 55 -6.42 31.47 14.82
CA PRO A 55 -6.68 32.88 14.58
C PRO A 55 -7.16 33.04 13.13
N ASP A 56 -8.13 33.93 12.91
CA ASP A 56 -8.68 34.23 11.58
C ASP A 56 -7.72 35.05 10.70
N ASP A 57 -6.43 35.03 11.06
CA ASP A 57 -5.37 35.74 10.39
C ASP A 57 -5.17 35.14 8.99
N LEU A 58 -5.29 36.02 8.00
CA LEU A 58 -5.08 35.66 6.60
C LEU A 58 -3.60 35.49 6.32
N VAL A 59 -3.23 34.37 5.70
CA VAL A 59 -1.89 34.13 5.18
C VAL A 59 -1.70 34.97 3.91
N VAL A 60 -0.91 36.04 4.01
CA VAL A 60 -0.61 36.93 2.89
C VAL A 60 0.71 36.50 2.23
N ALA A 61 0.65 36.08 0.97
CA ALA A 61 1.82 35.87 0.13
C ALA A 61 1.53 36.44 -1.26
N PRO A 62 2.20 37.53 -1.71
CA PRO A 62 2.07 38.01 -3.08
C PRO A 62 2.57 36.94 -4.06
N PRO A 63 1.87 36.59 -5.16
CA PRO A 63 0.66 37.17 -5.75
C PRO A 63 -0.65 36.37 -5.49
N LEU A 64 -0.74 35.61 -4.40
CA LEU A 64 -1.90 34.76 -4.11
C LEU A 64 -2.97 35.51 -3.29
N PRO A 65 -4.27 35.23 -3.50
CA PRO A 65 -5.32 35.71 -2.60
C PRO A 65 -5.04 35.28 -1.15
N PRO A 66 -5.36 36.14 -0.17
CA PRO A 66 -5.29 35.78 1.24
C PRO A 66 -6.17 34.56 1.53
N ASP A 67 -5.67 33.62 2.32
CA ASP A 67 -6.38 32.40 2.69
C ASP A 67 -6.19 32.10 4.19
N HIS A 68 -7.08 31.32 4.77
CA HIS A 68 -7.05 31.01 6.21
C HIS A 68 -5.83 30.15 6.55
N LEU A 69 -5.24 30.35 7.73
CA LEU A 69 -4.15 29.50 8.26
C LEU A 69 -4.49 28.00 8.23
N ARG A 70 -5.78 27.65 8.34
CA ARG A 70 -6.29 26.27 8.24
C ARG A 70 -6.01 25.62 6.88
N SER A 71 -5.88 26.39 5.80
CA SER A 71 -5.58 25.88 4.46
C SER A 71 -4.17 25.28 4.34
N LEU A 72 -3.28 25.56 5.28
CA LEU A 72 -1.93 24.98 5.33
C LEU A 72 -1.93 23.54 5.85
N GLU A 73 -3.03 23.12 6.48
CA GLU A 73 -3.20 21.74 6.91
C GLU A 73 -3.52 20.83 5.72
N PRO A 74 -3.07 19.57 5.77
CA PRO A 74 -3.50 18.60 4.79
C PRO A 74 -5.03 18.55 4.73
N PRO A 75 -5.62 18.46 3.53
CA PRO A 75 -7.06 18.29 3.40
C PRO A 75 -7.50 17.00 4.10
N SER A 76 -8.72 16.99 4.62
CA SER A 76 -9.29 15.77 5.18
C SER A 76 -9.38 14.69 4.11
N PRO A 77 -9.10 13.41 4.45
CA PRO A 77 -9.20 12.33 3.49
C PRO A 77 -10.63 12.23 2.94
N PRO A 78 -10.80 11.98 1.63
CA PRO A 78 -12.13 11.78 1.05
C PRO A 78 -12.80 10.55 1.70
N THR A 79 -14.11 10.63 1.94
CA THR A 79 -14.87 9.56 2.62
C THR A 79 -15.48 8.57 1.63
N ASP A 80 -15.99 9.05 0.50
CA ASP A 80 -16.81 8.22 -0.40
C ASP A 80 -16.08 7.90 -1.72
N GLN A 81 -15.83 8.91 -2.54
CA GLN A 81 -15.28 8.75 -3.89
C GLN A 81 -14.24 9.85 -4.18
N TYR A 82 -13.25 9.53 -5.00
CA TYR A 82 -12.22 10.47 -5.44
C TYR A 82 -11.91 10.26 -6.92
N GLN A 83 -11.63 11.35 -7.65
CA GLN A 83 -11.36 11.30 -9.08
C GLN A 83 -9.86 11.34 -9.33
N VAL A 84 -9.36 10.40 -10.13
CA VAL A 84 -7.95 10.33 -10.56
C VAL A 84 -7.93 10.03 -12.06
N PHE A 85 -7.31 10.91 -12.85
CA PHE A 85 -7.21 10.77 -14.31
C PHE A 85 -8.55 10.48 -14.98
N ASP A 86 -9.57 11.29 -14.67
CA ASP A 86 -10.96 11.16 -15.16
C ASP A 86 -11.68 9.85 -14.80
N GLN A 87 -11.10 9.05 -13.90
CA GLN A 87 -11.73 7.88 -13.34
C GLN A 87 -12.19 8.19 -11.91
N THR A 88 -13.45 7.87 -11.63
CA THR A 88 -13.98 7.96 -10.27
C THR A 88 -13.69 6.65 -9.55
N TRP A 89 -12.94 6.76 -8.46
CA TRP A 89 -12.56 5.67 -7.58
C TRP A 89 -13.35 5.75 -6.28
N GLU A 90 -13.68 4.60 -5.72
CA GLU A 90 -14.29 4.53 -4.39
C GLU A 90 -13.20 4.37 -3.33
N VAL A 91 -13.40 5.00 -2.18
CA VAL A 91 -12.47 4.90 -1.04
C VAL A 91 -12.49 3.49 -0.45
N HIS A 92 -13.67 2.87 -0.45
CA HIS A 92 -13.85 1.48 -0.07
C HIS A 92 -13.92 0.61 -1.33
N ASP A 93 -12.79 -0.01 -1.66
CA ASP A 93 -12.71 -0.95 -2.78
C ASP A 93 -13.56 -2.19 -2.50
N HIS A 94 -14.72 -2.26 -3.15
CA HIS A 94 -15.57 -3.43 -3.17
C HIS A 94 -15.56 -4.02 -4.57
N LEU A 95 -15.46 -5.34 -4.65
CA LEU A 95 -15.50 -6.02 -5.94
C LEU A 95 -16.93 -5.89 -6.49
N ARG A 96 -17.10 -5.09 -7.55
CA ARG A 96 -18.37 -4.97 -8.27
C ARG A 96 -18.88 -6.34 -8.69
N THR A 97 -20.18 -6.58 -8.50
CA THR A 97 -20.77 -7.88 -8.83
C THR A 97 -20.83 -8.08 -10.35
N LEU A 98 -20.79 -9.33 -10.82
CA LEU A 98 -20.93 -9.64 -12.24
C LEU A 98 -22.26 -9.11 -12.82
N THR A 99 -23.32 -9.12 -12.00
CA THR A 99 -24.63 -8.57 -12.34
C THR A 99 -24.61 -7.05 -12.52
N GLU A 100 -23.86 -6.30 -11.70
CA GLU A 100 -23.66 -4.86 -11.87
C GLU A 100 -22.83 -4.52 -13.12
N GLN A 101 -21.98 -5.45 -13.56
CA GLN A 101 -21.18 -5.32 -14.79
C GLN A 101 -21.96 -5.73 -16.04
N GLY A 102 -23.21 -6.19 -15.91
CA GLY A 102 -24.02 -6.67 -17.03
C GLY A 102 -23.55 -8.00 -17.62
N VAL A 103 -22.72 -8.77 -16.90
CA VAL A 103 -22.14 -10.04 -17.36
C VAL A 103 -22.88 -11.22 -16.75
N PRO A 104 -23.29 -12.23 -17.54
CA PRO A 104 -23.94 -13.42 -17.01
C PRO A 104 -22.96 -14.21 -16.12
N GLN A 105 -23.42 -14.58 -14.93
CA GLN A 105 -22.67 -15.40 -13.99
C GLN A 105 -22.76 -16.88 -14.37
N PHE A 106 -21.61 -17.53 -14.57
CA PHE A 106 -21.56 -18.95 -15.00
C PHE A 106 -21.33 -19.96 -13.85
N PHE A 107 -21.32 -19.49 -12.61
CA PHE A 107 -21.16 -20.30 -11.40
C PHE A 107 -22.34 -20.03 -10.44
N PRO A 108 -22.69 -20.96 -9.53
CA PRO A 108 -23.79 -20.75 -8.59
C PRO A 108 -23.53 -19.52 -7.70
N SER A 109 -24.58 -18.95 -7.10
CA SER A 109 -24.41 -17.90 -6.08
C SER A 109 -24.35 -18.55 -4.69
N GLY A 110 -23.26 -18.39 -3.94
CA GLY A 110 -23.12 -18.93 -2.57
C GLY A 110 -21.69 -19.24 -2.11
N PRO A 111 -21.52 -19.98 -0.99
CA PRO A 111 -20.23 -20.48 -0.53
C PRO A 111 -19.80 -21.64 -1.43
N ILE A 112 -18.84 -21.38 -2.31
CA ILE A 112 -18.46 -22.30 -3.38
C ILE A 112 -16.99 -22.67 -3.25
N ASP A 113 -16.66 -23.88 -3.68
CA ASP A 113 -15.27 -24.24 -3.95
C ASP A 113 -14.78 -23.50 -5.21
N ARG A 114 -14.19 -22.33 -4.97
CA ARG A 114 -13.63 -21.43 -5.97
C ARG A 114 -12.65 -22.12 -6.92
N ILE A 115 -11.89 -23.11 -6.41
CA ILE A 115 -10.89 -23.85 -7.20
C ILE A 115 -11.60 -24.79 -8.17
N GLN A 116 -12.65 -25.46 -7.73
CA GLN A 116 -13.44 -26.34 -8.60
C GLN A 116 -14.14 -25.55 -9.70
N GLU A 117 -14.77 -24.43 -9.37
CA GLU A 117 -15.44 -23.60 -10.39
C GLU A 117 -14.46 -23.00 -11.39
N LEU A 118 -13.29 -22.54 -10.95
CA LEU A 118 -12.26 -22.06 -11.87
C LEU A 118 -11.80 -23.17 -12.84
N LYS A 119 -11.66 -24.40 -12.35
CA LYS A 119 -11.34 -25.57 -13.21
C LYS A 119 -12.48 -25.91 -14.17
N LYS A 120 -13.74 -25.80 -13.74
CA LYS A 120 -14.91 -26.01 -14.60
C LYS A 120 -14.95 -24.95 -15.70
N LEU A 121 -14.81 -23.66 -15.36
CA LEU A 121 -14.75 -22.57 -16.33
C LEU A 121 -13.59 -22.72 -17.31
N ASN A 122 -12.43 -23.20 -16.86
CA ASN A 122 -11.31 -23.47 -17.75
C ASN A 122 -11.63 -24.58 -18.77
N ARG A 123 -12.32 -25.65 -18.36
CA ARG A 123 -12.79 -26.69 -19.29
C ARG A 123 -13.79 -26.13 -20.29
N VAL A 124 -14.73 -25.30 -19.83
CA VAL A 124 -15.71 -24.62 -20.70
C VAL A 124 -15.00 -23.69 -21.68
N LEU A 125 -13.99 -22.95 -21.25
CA LEU A 125 -13.18 -22.07 -22.11
C LEU A 125 -12.52 -22.84 -23.26
N ILE A 126 -11.93 -24.01 -22.95
CA ILE A 126 -11.30 -24.86 -23.98
C ILE A 126 -12.32 -25.32 -25.01
N VAL A 127 -13.50 -25.79 -24.56
CA VAL A 127 -14.58 -26.21 -25.48
C VAL A 127 -15.03 -25.04 -26.35
N GLN A 128 -15.20 -23.84 -25.77
CA GLN A 128 -15.62 -22.67 -26.53
C GLN A 128 -14.57 -22.18 -27.53
N PHE A 129 -13.28 -22.38 -27.22
CA PHE A 129 -12.20 -22.10 -28.16
C PHE A 129 -12.19 -23.10 -29.33
N LEU A 130 -12.44 -24.39 -29.07
CA LEU A 130 -12.58 -25.38 -30.15
C LEU A 130 -13.80 -25.08 -31.03
N ASP A 131 -14.92 -24.68 -30.43
CA ASP A 131 -16.10 -24.21 -31.15
C ASP A 131 -15.79 -22.99 -32.03
N LEU A 132 -14.99 -22.03 -31.53
CA LEU A 132 -14.55 -20.88 -32.32
C LEU A 132 -13.73 -21.33 -33.53
N LEU A 133 -12.77 -22.26 -33.36
CA LEU A 133 -12.00 -22.78 -34.48
C LEU A 133 -12.90 -23.47 -35.51
N ASN A 134 -13.90 -24.22 -35.06
CA ASN A 134 -14.86 -24.87 -35.94
C ASN A 134 -15.70 -23.85 -36.73
N VAL A 135 -16.15 -22.77 -36.09
CA VAL A 135 -16.86 -21.67 -36.75
C VAL A 135 -15.96 -20.96 -37.76
N LEU A 136 -14.69 -20.72 -37.45
CA LEU A 136 -13.76 -20.09 -38.39
C LEU A 136 -13.53 -20.93 -39.66
N VAL A 137 -13.67 -22.25 -39.57
CA VAL A 137 -13.56 -23.16 -40.71
C VAL A 137 -14.83 -23.18 -41.57
N HIS A 138 -16.02 -23.15 -40.96
CA HIS A 138 -17.29 -23.31 -41.68
C HIS A 138 -18.01 -21.99 -42.01
N GLU A 139 -18.01 -21.03 -41.09
CA GLU A 139 -18.72 -19.76 -41.20
C GLU A 139 -17.92 -18.64 -40.52
N PRO A 140 -16.90 -18.08 -41.21
CA PRO A 140 -15.98 -17.13 -40.61
C PRO A 140 -16.65 -15.79 -40.22
N GLU A 141 -17.83 -15.47 -40.74
CA GLU A 141 -18.54 -14.22 -40.40
C GLU A 141 -19.18 -14.25 -39.00
N ALA A 142 -19.46 -15.44 -38.45
CA ALA A 142 -20.13 -15.60 -37.15
C ALA A 142 -19.17 -15.65 -35.94
N PHE A 143 -17.88 -15.35 -36.14
CA PHE A 143 -16.85 -15.46 -35.09
C PHE A 143 -17.06 -14.51 -33.90
N GLY A 144 -17.65 -13.33 -34.13
CA GLY A 144 -17.81 -12.28 -33.12
C GLY A 144 -18.57 -12.75 -31.87
N GLN A 145 -19.67 -13.48 -32.05
CA GLN A 145 -20.48 -14.02 -30.94
C GLN A 145 -19.69 -15.03 -30.09
N ARG A 146 -18.80 -15.80 -30.72
CA ARG A 146 -17.96 -16.79 -30.01
C ARG A 146 -16.87 -16.10 -29.20
N ILE A 147 -16.26 -15.03 -29.73
CA ILE A 147 -15.29 -14.20 -28.99
C ILE A 147 -15.96 -13.51 -27.80
N GLU A 148 -17.16 -12.99 -27.95
CA GLU A 148 -17.91 -12.36 -26.86
C GLU A 148 -18.17 -13.36 -25.72
N ARG A 149 -18.61 -14.59 -26.05
CA ARG A 149 -18.77 -15.67 -25.07
C ARG A 149 -17.47 -16.01 -24.34
N ILE A 150 -16.36 -16.10 -25.06
CA ILE A 150 -15.03 -16.33 -24.47
C ILE A 150 -14.66 -15.18 -23.52
N SER A 151 -14.94 -13.94 -23.91
CA SER A 151 -14.69 -12.75 -23.09
C SER A 151 -15.48 -12.80 -21.78
N TYR A 152 -16.76 -13.19 -21.81
CA TYR A 152 -17.54 -13.37 -20.60
C TYR A 152 -16.98 -14.45 -19.68
N ILE A 153 -16.45 -15.55 -20.23
CA ILE A 153 -15.81 -16.60 -19.42
C ILE A 153 -14.57 -16.05 -18.71
N PHE A 154 -13.73 -15.28 -19.41
CA PHE A 154 -12.57 -14.63 -18.79
C PHE A 154 -12.98 -13.65 -17.69
N ILE A 155 -14.00 -12.82 -17.90
CA ILE A 155 -14.50 -11.89 -16.88
C ILE A 155 -14.98 -12.65 -15.64
N ASN A 156 -15.72 -13.75 -15.83
CA ASN A 156 -16.14 -14.63 -14.74
C ASN A 156 -14.96 -15.25 -13.98
N MET A 157 -13.94 -15.74 -14.70
CA MET A 157 -12.72 -16.29 -14.08
C MET A 157 -11.97 -15.22 -13.28
N HIS A 158 -11.84 -14.00 -13.83
CA HIS A 158 -11.22 -12.88 -13.14
C HIS A 158 -11.97 -12.50 -11.87
N HIS A 159 -13.30 -12.51 -11.91
CA HIS A 159 -14.12 -12.23 -10.74
C HIS A 159 -13.86 -13.26 -9.61
N ILE A 160 -13.86 -14.56 -9.91
CA ILE A 160 -13.55 -15.61 -8.91
C ILE A 160 -12.14 -15.43 -8.33
N LEU A 161 -11.16 -15.08 -9.17
CA LEU A 161 -9.78 -14.81 -8.73
C LEU A 161 -9.70 -13.58 -7.83
N ASN A 162 -10.42 -12.51 -8.19
CA ASN A 162 -10.46 -11.27 -7.42
C ASN A 162 -11.06 -11.51 -6.03
N GLU A 163 -12.14 -12.26 -5.94
CA GLU A 163 -12.71 -12.66 -4.65
C GLU A 163 -11.79 -13.58 -3.83
N TYR A 164 -10.83 -14.27 -4.46
CA TYR A 164 -9.84 -15.09 -3.75
C TYR A 164 -8.64 -14.29 -3.21
N ARG A 165 -8.43 -13.04 -3.68
CA ARG A 165 -7.29 -12.18 -3.27
C ARG A 165 -7.22 -11.96 -1.75
N PRO A 166 -8.32 -11.71 -1.01
CA PRO A 166 -8.24 -11.52 0.43
C PRO A 166 -7.75 -12.77 1.16
N HIS A 167 -8.13 -13.97 0.69
CA HIS A 167 -7.62 -15.23 1.25
C HIS A 167 -6.12 -15.38 0.96
N GLN A 168 -5.69 -15.11 -0.28
CA GLN A 168 -4.27 -15.12 -0.67
C GLN A 168 -3.43 -14.17 0.19
N ALA A 169 -3.91 -12.95 0.46
CA ALA A 169 -3.21 -11.97 1.28
C ALA A 169 -3.00 -12.48 2.72
N ARG A 170 -4.02 -13.13 3.31
CA ARG A 170 -3.91 -13.72 4.66
C ARG A 170 -2.90 -14.86 4.73
N GLU A 171 -2.90 -15.76 3.75
CA GLU A 171 -1.92 -16.86 3.71
C GLU A 171 -0.50 -16.34 3.45
N THR A 172 -0.35 -15.31 2.61
CA THR A 172 0.93 -14.63 2.38
C THR A 172 1.46 -13.99 3.66
N LEU A 173 0.59 -13.34 4.44
CA LEU A 173 0.94 -12.77 5.73
C LEU A 173 1.34 -13.84 6.74
N ARG A 174 0.61 -14.96 6.80
CA ARG A 174 0.94 -16.08 7.67
C ARG A 174 2.34 -16.61 7.35
N LEU A 175 2.63 -16.88 6.08
CA LEU A 175 3.93 -17.36 5.63
C LEU A 175 5.05 -16.36 5.96
N LEU A 176 4.79 -15.06 5.78
CA LEU A 176 5.74 -14.01 6.15
C LEU A 176 6.05 -14.02 7.65
N MET A 177 5.03 -14.20 8.51
CA MET A 177 5.21 -14.27 9.96
C MET A 177 5.94 -15.53 10.41
N GLU A 178 5.65 -16.69 9.81
CA GLU A 178 6.36 -17.95 10.07
C GLU A 178 7.85 -17.83 9.72
N ASN A 179 8.16 -17.19 8.59
CA ASN A 179 9.53 -16.90 8.18
C ASN A 179 10.23 -15.95 9.16
N GLN A 180 9.54 -14.90 9.63
CA GLN A 180 10.09 -14.00 10.66
C GLN A 180 10.38 -14.74 11.96
N LEU A 181 9.48 -15.62 12.41
CA LEU A 181 9.68 -16.40 13.62
C LEU A 181 10.88 -17.33 13.49
N THR A 182 11.01 -18.01 12.35
CA THR A 182 12.13 -18.91 12.08
C THR A 182 13.46 -18.15 12.08
N ARG A 183 13.53 -16.98 11.42
CA ARG A 183 14.71 -16.11 11.43
C ARG A 183 15.08 -15.67 12.84
N LYS A 184 14.11 -15.21 13.64
CA LYS A 184 14.35 -14.79 15.04
C LYS A 184 14.87 -15.95 15.90
N ARG A 185 14.34 -17.16 15.71
CA ARG A 185 14.82 -18.36 16.43
C ARG A 185 16.27 -18.70 16.05
N GLN A 186 16.60 -18.65 14.77
CA GLN A 186 17.97 -18.88 14.29
C GLN A 186 18.94 -17.84 14.85
N GLN A 187 18.59 -16.55 14.80
CA GLN A 187 19.38 -15.46 15.38
C GLN A 187 19.59 -15.63 16.89
N ALA A 188 18.54 -16.01 17.62
CA ALA A 188 18.65 -16.26 19.06
C ALA A 188 19.53 -17.47 19.39
N ALA A 189 19.44 -18.54 18.60
CA ALA A 189 20.31 -19.70 18.76
C ALA A 189 21.78 -19.36 18.47
N GLU A 190 22.04 -18.59 17.42
CA GLU A 190 23.40 -18.11 17.08
C GLU A 190 23.95 -17.20 18.17
N LEU A 191 23.15 -16.26 18.69
CA LEU A 191 23.56 -15.37 19.78
C LEU A 191 23.90 -16.15 21.05
N ARG A 192 23.07 -17.14 21.42
CA ARG A 192 23.35 -18.02 22.55
C ARG A 192 24.65 -18.80 22.36
N ARG A 193 24.91 -19.31 21.15
CA ARG A 193 26.16 -20.01 20.84
C ARG A 193 27.37 -19.10 21.03
N LYS A 194 27.35 -17.91 20.41
CA LYS A 194 28.42 -16.92 20.54
C LYS A 194 28.62 -16.45 21.99
N SER A 195 27.53 -16.27 22.75
CA SER A 195 27.62 -15.92 24.17
C SER A 195 28.25 -17.04 25.00
N ALA A 196 27.94 -18.31 24.72
CA ALA A 196 28.55 -19.45 25.41
C ALA A 196 30.05 -19.57 25.06
N GLU A 197 30.41 -19.41 23.78
CA GLU A 197 31.81 -19.36 23.32
C GLU A 197 32.58 -18.23 24.02
N MET A 198 32.00 -17.03 24.10
CA MET A 198 32.62 -15.88 24.78
C MET A 198 32.77 -16.10 26.28
N MET A 199 31.76 -16.65 26.96
CA MET A 199 31.84 -16.97 28.39
C MET A 199 32.89 -18.04 28.68
N ALA A 200 33.00 -19.06 27.81
CA ALA A 200 34.05 -20.06 27.92
C ALA A 200 35.46 -19.44 27.76
N ALA A 201 35.64 -18.57 26.76
CA ALA A 201 36.91 -17.86 26.55
C ALA A 201 37.26 -16.94 27.73
N LEU A 202 36.29 -16.19 28.27
CA LEU A 202 36.49 -15.36 29.46
C LEU A 202 36.88 -16.19 30.69
N LYS A 203 36.31 -17.38 30.86
CA LYS A 203 36.65 -18.26 31.97
C LYS A 203 38.10 -18.77 31.87
N VAL A 204 38.53 -19.18 30.68
CA VAL A 204 39.93 -19.58 30.43
C VAL A 204 40.88 -18.42 30.74
N PHE A 205 40.57 -17.21 30.26
CA PHE A 205 41.39 -16.03 30.53
C PHE A 205 41.44 -15.67 32.03
N ALA A 206 40.32 -15.80 32.75
CA ALA A 206 40.28 -15.56 34.20
C ALA A 206 41.10 -16.60 34.98
N GLU A 207 41.13 -17.86 34.55
CA GLU A 207 41.97 -18.91 35.14
C GLU A 207 43.47 -18.65 34.87
N GLU A 208 43.83 -18.16 33.67
CA GLU A 208 45.20 -17.76 33.35
C GLU A 208 45.68 -16.58 34.21
N VAL A 209 44.90 -15.50 34.32
CA VAL A 209 45.23 -14.32 35.14
C VAL A 209 45.27 -14.64 36.63
N GLY A 210 44.38 -15.52 37.11
CA GLY A 210 44.40 -16.01 38.49
C GLY A 210 45.66 -16.82 38.82
N SER A 211 46.15 -17.61 37.86
CA SER A 211 47.41 -18.38 38.02
C SER A 211 48.65 -17.47 38.02
N ASP A 212 48.63 -16.37 37.26
CA ASP A 212 49.75 -15.43 37.16
C ASP A 212 49.83 -14.51 38.39
N ALA A 213 48.70 -14.12 38.97
CA ALA A 213 48.65 -13.40 40.25
C ALA A 213 49.16 -14.24 41.44
N MET A 214 48.94 -15.57 41.41
CA MET A 214 49.37 -16.50 42.45
C MET A 214 50.87 -16.86 42.36
N ARG A 215 51.47 -16.76 41.16
CA ARG A 215 52.92 -16.87 40.94
C ARG A 215 53.72 -15.66 41.43
N GLN A 216 53.12 -14.47 41.52
CA GLN A 216 53.80 -13.24 41.95
C GLN A 216 53.81 -13.06 43.49
N SER A 217 53.16 -13.93 44.26
CA SER A 217 53.05 -13.83 45.72
C SER A 217 53.94 -14.79 46.53
N GLU A 218 54.83 -15.57 45.92
CA GLU A 218 55.81 -16.38 46.68
C GLU A 218 56.98 -15.50 47.18
N PRO A 219 57.21 -15.36 48.49
CA PRO A 219 58.36 -14.64 49.00
C PRO A 219 59.62 -15.52 48.87
N MET A 220 60.71 -14.93 48.40
CA MET A 220 62.05 -15.53 48.35
C MET A 220 62.48 -15.99 49.76
N GLU A 221 62.37 -17.30 50.03
CA GLU A 221 62.98 -17.93 51.19
C GLU A 221 64.49 -18.08 50.97
N GLY A 222 65.25 -17.80 52.04
CA GLY A 222 66.68 -17.46 52.05
C GLY A 222 67.64 -18.43 51.34
N VAL A 223 68.63 -17.82 50.68
CA VAL A 223 69.90 -18.46 50.38
C VAL A 223 70.92 -17.99 51.41
N GLN A 224 71.46 -18.94 52.17
CA GLN A 224 72.58 -18.79 53.11
C GLN A 224 73.90 -18.53 52.39
#